data_AF-A0A2V5VIB6-F1
#
_entry.id   AF-A0A2V5VIB6-F1
#
_cell.length_a   1.000
_cell.length_b   1.000
_cell.length_c   1.000
_cell.angle_alpha   90.00
_cell.angle_beta   90.00
_cell.angle_gamma   90.00
#
_symmetry.space_group_name_H-M   'P 1'
#
loop_
_entity.id
_entity.type
_entity.pdbx_description
1 polymer ?
#
loop_
_entity_poly.entity_id
_entity_poly.type
_entity_poly.pdbx_seq_one_letter_code
_entity_poly.pdbx_strand_id
1 'polypeptide(L)'
;MRQRSLFLKCHPRVKDGKEHRYWSICENRRTEDGQRFQRQVIYLGEINDSQKANWIKQIEVFDTEAEAYTTLALFPEDRIVPSEVAPAIQIRLSEFEIGRTRQWGACWLALWLWKLLKLDEFWTERLEPSREGTQWRLILKALSVYRLIDPGSEWRLHRHWFDATALGDLLGPDFELGCKENLYRTLDKLLAHKQALFTHLRSRWEDLFQAKFEVLLYDLTSTYFESDPPFAEGDKRRFGYSRDKRPDCVQVVIALVMTPEGFPIAYEVFAGNTSDKTTLEGMLQKIETQYGKLQRIWIMDRGIPTEETLEKMRQSKPPVQYLVGT
;
A
#
# COMPACT_ATOMS: atom_id res chain seq x y z
N MET A 1 -11.47 -12.66 -13.97
CA MET A 1 -10.19 -12.82 -14.72
C MET A 1 -9.95 -14.30 -14.91
N ARG A 2 -9.72 -14.80 -16.13
CA ARG A 2 -9.21 -16.17 -16.31
C ARG A 2 -7.81 -16.22 -15.72
N GLN A 3 -7.60 -17.13 -14.78
CA GLN A 3 -6.30 -17.35 -14.15
C GLN A 3 -5.30 -17.67 -15.27
N ARG A 4 -4.27 -16.84 -15.40
CA ARG A 4 -3.21 -17.09 -16.39
C ARG A 4 -2.40 -18.27 -15.86
N SER A 5 -2.50 -19.41 -16.52
CA SER A 5 -1.67 -20.57 -16.17
C SER A 5 -0.23 -20.25 -16.56
N LEU A 6 0.61 -20.15 -15.54
CA LEU A 6 2.06 -20.10 -15.68
C LEU A 6 2.58 -21.53 -15.67
N PHE A 7 3.54 -21.81 -16.54
CA PHE A 7 4.13 -23.13 -16.68
C PHE A 7 5.65 -23.02 -16.84
N LEU A 8 6.32 -24.12 -16.54
CA LEU A 8 7.76 -24.25 -16.69
C LEU A 8 8.10 -24.68 -18.13
N LYS A 9 9.03 -23.98 -18.78
CA LYS A 9 9.49 -24.27 -20.15
C LYS A 9 10.97 -24.62 -20.16
N CYS A 10 11.30 -25.75 -20.77
CA CYS A 10 12.68 -26.18 -21.01
C CYS A 10 13.18 -25.67 -22.38
N HIS A 11 14.42 -25.19 -22.40
CA HIS A 11 15.16 -24.77 -23.58
C HIS A 11 16.44 -25.61 -23.67
N PRO A 12 16.42 -26.74 -24.41
CA PRO A 12 17.60 -27.55 -24.61
C PRO A 12 18.59 -26.83 -25.54
N ARG A 13 19.88 -26.90 -25.21
CA ARG A 13 20.96 -26.33 -26.02
C ARG A 13 22.17 -27.25 -25.97
N VAL A 14 22.75 -27.56 -27.13
CA VAL A 14 24.02 -28.28 -27.20
C VAL A 14 25.17 -27.27 -27.21
N LYS A 15 26.11 -27.41 -26.27
CA LYS A 15 27.33 -26.61 -26.20
C LYS A 15 28.51 -27.52 -25.85
N ASP A 16 29.62 -27.38 -26.55
CA ASP A 16 30.84 -28.17 -26.31
C ASP A 16 30.61 -29.69 -26.27
N GLY A 17 29.69 -30.19 -27.12
CA GLY A 17 29.32 -31.61 -27.18
C GLY A 17 28.45 -32.12 -26.03
N LYS A 18 28.05 -31.26 -25.08
CA LYS A 18 27.17 -31.58 -23.96
C LYS A 18 25.80 -30.92 -24.13
N GLU A 19 24.75 -31.60 -23.67
CA GLU A 19 23.39 -31.05 -23.63
C GLU A 19 23.20 -30.24 -22.34
N HIS A 20 22.81 -28.97 -22.50
CA HIS A 20 22.49 -28.04 -21.43
C HIS A 20 20.99 -27.72 -21.46
N ARG A 21 20.34 -27.72 -20.30
CA ARG A 21 18.92 -27.37 -20.17
C ARG A 21 18.76 -26.06 -19.42
N TYR A 22 18.17 -25.09 -20.10
CA TYR A 22 17.82 -23.80 -19.52
C TYR A 22 16.32 -23.75 -19.27
N TRP A 23 15.91 -23.08 -18.19
CA TRP A 23 14.52 -23.09 -17.78
C TRP A 23 13.96 -21.68 -17.65
N SER A 24 12.68 -21.54 -17.97
CA SER A 24 11.93 -20.29 -17.89
C SER A 24 10.54 -20.54 -17.34
N ILE A 25 10.01 -19.60 -16.57
CA ILE A 25 8.58 -19.54 -16.26
C ILE A 25 7.91 -18.73 -17.37
N CYS A 26 6.89 -19.29 -18.00
CA CYS A 26 6.18 -18.69 -19.13
C CYS A 26 4.68 -18.56 -18.85
N GLU A 27 4.02 -17.54 -19.41
CA GLU A 27 2.56 -17.44 -19.49
C GLU A 27 2.09 -17.57 -20.93
N ASN A 28 0.94 -18.23 -21.12
CA ASN A 28 0.21 -18.20 -22.38
C ASN A 28 -0.57 -16.89 -22.49
N ARG A 29 -0.33 -16.12 -23.56
CA ARG A 29 -1.08 -14.91 -23.91
C ARG A 29 -1.86 -15.11 -25.20
N ARG A 30 -2.98 -14.41 -25.29
CA ARG A 30 -3.79 -14.34 -26.50
C ARG A 30 -3.94 -12.88 -26.91
N THR A 31 -3.69 -12.55 -28.17
CA THR A 31 -3.98 -11.23 -28.74
C THR A 31 -5.48 -11.07 -28.97
N GLU A 32 -5.93 -9.84 -29.20
CA GLU A 32 -7.33 -9.55 -29.56
C GLU A 32 -7.75 -10.31 -30.83
N ASP A 33 -6.84 -10.41 -31.81
CA ASP A 33 -7.02 -11.19 -33.04
C ASP A 33 -6.97 -12.72 -32.84
N GLY A 34 -6.88 -13.17 -31.59
CA GLY A 34 -6.95 -14.57 -31.22
C GLY A 34 -5.65 -15.36 -31.36
N GLN A 35 -4.54 -14.74 -31.81
CA GLN A 35 -3.22 -15.39 -31.89
C GLN A 35 -2.72 -15.71 -30.48
N ARG A 36 -2.10 -16.89 -30.33
CA ARG A 36 -1.50 -17.32 -29.06
C ARG A 36 0.00 -17.19 -29.12
N PHE A 37 0.60 -16.59 -28.10
CA PHE A 37 2.05 -16.57 -27.93
C PHE A 37 2.43 -16.83 -26.47
N GLN A 38 3.66 -17.30 -26.27
CA GLN A 38 4.20 -17.54 -24.94
C GLN A 38 5.09 -16.36 -24.56
N ARG A 39 4.80 -15.73 -23.41
CA ARG A 39 5.65 -14.69 -22.85
C ARG A 39 6.50 -15.30 -21.74
N GLN A 40 7.81 -15.15 -21.85
CA GLN A 40 8.72 -15.46 -20.74
C GLN A 40 8.50 -14.44 -19.62
N VAL A 41 8.17 -14.95 -18.44
CA VAL A 41 7.96 -14.15 -17.22
C VAL A 41 9.27 -14.03 -16.44
N ILE A 42 9.98 -15.15 -16.28
CA ILE A 42 11.28 -15.19 -15.60
C ILE A 42 12.18 -16.20 -16.31
N TYR A 43 13.46 -15.87 -16.42
CA TYR A 43 14.50 -16.80 -16.82
C TYR A 43 15.16 -17.37 -15.57
N LEU A 44 15.13 -18.69 -15.41
CA LEU A 44 15.72 -19.37 -14.25
C LEU A 44 17.20 -19.73 -14.48
N GLY A 45 17.69 -19.61 -15.72
CA GLY A 45 19.06 -19.94 -16.07
C GLY A 45 19.26 -21.42 -16.39
N GLU A 46 20.53 -21.81 -16.41
CA GLU A 46 20.96 -23.18 -16.66
C GLU A 46 20.89 -24.00 -15.38
N ILE A 47 20.49 -25.27 -15.51
CA ILE A 47 20.76 -26.27 -14.48
C ILE A 47 21.90 -27.15 -15.00
N ASN A 48 23.10 -26.99 -14.46
CA ASN A 48 24.29 -27.71 -14.92
C ASN A 48 24.59 -28.98 -14.08
N ASP A 49 25.54 -29.79 -14.55
CA ASP A 49 25.86 -31.08 -13.94
C ASP A 49 26.44 -30.98 -12.51
N SER A 50 27.11 -29.88 -12.15
CA SER A 50 27.60 -29.66 -10.77
C SER A 50 26.48 -29.24 -9.82
N GLN A 51 25.42 -28.59 -10.31
CA GLN A 51 24.18 -28.36 -9.56
C GLN A 51 23.33 -29.64 -9.44
N LYS A 52 23.48 -30.58 -10.37
CA LYS A 52 22.76 -31.87 -10.44
C LYS A 52 23.02 -32.78 -9.22
N ALA A 53 24.25 -32.82 -8.72
CA ALA A 53 24.61 -33.53 -7.49
C ALA A 53 23.99 -32.88 -6.24
N ASN A 54 23.91 -31.54 -6.21
CA ASN A 54 23.20 -30.77 -5.18
C ASN A 54 21.67 -30.84 -5.33
N TRP A 55 21.15 -31.44 -6.42
CA TRP A 55 19.74 -31.60 -6.72
C TRP A 55 19.18 -32.98 -6.39
N ILE A 56 20.00 -33.87 -5.81
CA ILE A 56 19.46 -34.85 -4.85
C ILE A 56 19.02 -34.03 -3.62
N LYS A 57 18.01 -33.18 -3.82
CA LYS A 57 17.33 -32.46 -2.76
C LYS A 57 16.41 -33.50 -2.16
N GLN A 58 16.95 -34.10 -1.12
CA GLN A 58 16.15 -34.73 -0.10
C GLN A 58 15.19 -33.67 0.45
N ILE A 59 13.90 -33.84 0.13
CA ILE A 59 12.84 -33.03 0.73
C ILE A 59 12.14 -33.85 1.79
N GLU A 60 11.76 -33.22 2.89
CA GLU A 60 10.81 -33.81 3.83
C GLU A 60 9.42 -33.73 3.21
N VAL A 61 8.83 -34.88 2.97
CA VAL A 61 7.45 -35.03 2.51
C VAL A 61 6.64 -35.62 3.64
N PHE A 62 5.53 -34.98 3.97
CA PHE A 62 4.57 -35.55 4.90
C PHE A 62 3.77 -36.63 4.20
N ASP A 63 3.93 -37.87 4.66
CA ASP A 63 3.12 -39.00 4.24
C ASP A 63 1.81 -38.97 5.04
N THR A 64 0.69 -38.75 4.35
CA THR A 64 -0.64 -38.65 4.96
C THR A 64 -1.18 -40.00 5.45
N GLU A 65 -0.69 -41.13 4.93
CA GLU A 65 -1.11 -42.46 5.38
C GLU A 65 -0.31 -42.89 6.62
N ALA A 66 0.99 -42.57 6.64
CA ALA A 66 1.86 -42.87 7.77
C ALA A 66 1.87 -41.79 8.87
N GLU A 67 1.21 -40.64 8.63
CA GLU A 67 1.23 -39.43 9.48
C GLU A 67 2.66 -39.00 9.91
N ALA A 68 3.64 -39.21 9.04
CA ALA A 68 5.06 -38.99 9.34
C ALA A 68 5.79 -38.30 8.18
N TYR A 69 6.86 -37.59 8.51
CA TYR A 69 7.75 -37.02 7.51
C TYR A 69 8.73 -38.07 7.01
N THR A 70 8.81 -38.23 5.69
CA THR A 70 9.79 -39.08 5.01
C THR A 70 10.67 -38.24 4.11
N THR A 71 11.95 -38.55 4.08
CA THR A 71 12.91 -37.88 3.20
C THR A 71 12.90 -38.54 1.82
N LEU A 72 12.59 -37.77 0.77
CA LEU A 72 12.52 -38.25 -0.61
C LEU A 72 13.48 -37.52 -1.53
N ALA A 73 14.16 -38.27 -2.40
CA ALA A 73 14.97 -37.69 -3.48
C ALA A 73 14.13 -37.48 -4.75
N LEU A 74 14.24 -36.29 -5.34
CA LEU A 74 13.46 -35.92 -6.52
C LEU A 74 14.27 -36.09 -7.82
N PHE A 75 13.68 -36.73 -8.82
CA PHE A 75 14.28 -36.91 -10.14
C PHE A 75 13.32 -36.43 -11.25
N PRO A 76 13.81 -35.90 -12.37
CA PRO A 76 12.98 -35.73 -13.57
C PRO A 76 12.47 -37.09 -14.10
N GLU A 77 11.26 -37.13 -14.64
CA GLU A 77 10.66 -38.34 -15.24
C GLU A 77 11.51 -38.95 -16.36
N ASP A 78 12.25 -38.13 -17.11
CA ASP A 78 13.09 -38.57 -18.22
C ASP A 78 14.46 -39.12 -17.78
N ARG A 79 14.68 -39.33 -16.47
CA ARG A 79 15.94 -39.87 -15.92
C ARG A 79 15.73 -41.10 -15.09
N ILE A 80 16.66 -42.05 -15.24
CA ILE A 80 16.71 -43.26 -14.42
C ILE A 80 17.14 -42.88 -13.01
N VAL A 81 16.35 -43.31 -12.02
CA VAL A 81 16.67 -43.17 -10.60
C VAL A 81 17.72 -44.23 -10.22
N PRO A 82 18.89 -43.85 -9.69
CA PRO A 82 19.86 -44.83 -9.21
C PRO A 82 19.28 -45.60 -8.01
N SER A 83 19.44 -46.93 -8.01
CA SER A 83 18.91 -47.82 -6.96
C SER A 83 19.42 -47.53 -5.55
N GLU A 84 20.56 -46.83 -5.45
CA GLU A 84 21.20 -46.43 -4.18
C GLU A 84 20.50 -45.23 -3.50
N VAL A 85 19.60 -44.54 -4.21
CA VAL A 85 18.99 -43.27 -3.76
C VAL A 85 17.51 -43.48 -3.42
N ALA A 86 17.19 -44.52 -2.66
CA ALA A 86 15.82 -44.80 -2.20
C ALA A 86 15.58 -44.19 -0.79
N PRO A 87 14.39 -43.62 -0.52
CA PRO A 87 13.25 -43.51 -1.42
C PRO A 87 13.33 -42.27 -2.34
N ALA A 88 12.92 -42.45 -3.60
CA ALA A 88 12.98 -41.43 -4.65
C ALA A 88 11.70 -41.38 -5.48
N ILE A 89 11.36 -40.19 -5.98
CA ILE A 89 10.19 -39.93 -6.82
C ILE A 89 10.61 -39.24 -8.11
N GLN A 90 10.02 -39.67 -9.22
CA GLN A 90 10.14 -39.01 -10.52
C GLN A 90 9.04 -37.95 -10.70
N ILE A 91 9.41 -36.76 -11.16
CA ILE A 91 8.53 -35.60 -11.35
C ILE A 91 8.35 -35.31 -12.83
N ARG A 92 7.09 -35.15 -13.24
CA ARG A 92 6.70 -34.68 -14.57
C ARG A 92 6.81 -33.17 -14.67
N LEU A 93 7.99 -32.66 -15.00
CA LEU A 93 8.21 -31.21 -15.14
C LEU A 93 7.35 -30.57 -16.24
N SER A 94 6.90 -31.35 -17.24
CA SER A 94 5.96 -30.90 -18.28
C SER A 94 4.55 -30.62 -17.76
N GLU A 95 4.18 -31.21 -16.63
CA GLU A 95 2.88 -31.00 -15.96
C GLU A 95 2.98 -29.96 -14.84
N PHE A 96 4.12 -29.26 -14.72
CA PHE A 96 4.31 -28.24 -13.71
C PHE A 96 3.43 -27.01 -13.99
N GLU A 97 2.49 -26.74 -13.10
CA GLU A 97 1.64 -25.56 -13.11
C GLU A 97 1.87 -24.71 -11.86
N ILE A 98 1.92 -23.39 -12.03
CA ILE A 98 1.93 -22.46 -10.89
C ILE A 98 0.51 -22.00 -10.63
N GLY A 99 -0.08 -22.53 -9.57
CA GLY A 99 -1.38 -22.11 -9.05
C GLY A 99 -1.28 -20.89 -8.12
N ARG A 100 -2.39 -20.14 -8.00
CA ARG A 100 -2.59 -19.08 -6.99
C ARG A 100 -1.42 -18.09 -6.86
N THR A 101 -0.94 -17.54 -7.97
CA THR A 101 0.05 -16.46 -7.92
C THR A 101 -0.50 -15.25 -7.19
N ARG A 102 0.23 -14.80 -6.17
CA ARG A 102 -0.17 -13.71 -5.29
C ARG A 102 0.88 -12.61 -5.28
N GLN A 103 0.43 -11.36 -5.19
CA GLN A 103 1.33 -10.23 -4.93
C GLN A 103 1.84 -10.33 -3.49
N TRP A 104 3.12 -10.69 -3.34
CA TRP A 104 3.80 -10.82 -2.04
C TRP A 104 4.76 -9.66 -1.79
N GLY A 105 5.64 -9.36 -2.75
CA GLY A 105 6.74 -8.40 -2.55
C GLY A 105 6.27 -6.99 -2.21
N ALA A 106 5.28 -6.47 -2.92
CA ALA A 106 4.73 -5.14 -2.63
C ALA A 106 4.02 -5.10 -1.26
N CYS A 107 3.27 -6.15 -0.93
CA CYS A 107 2.58 -6.26 0.36
C CYS A 107 3.59 -6.31 1.52
N TRP A 108 4.62 -7.14 1.40
CA TRP A 108 5.70 -7.25 2.38
C TRP A 108 6.42 -5.90 2.56
N LEU A 109 6.78 -5.24 1.46
CA LEU A 109 7.45 -3.93 1.52
C LEU A 109 6.57 -2.88 2.18
N ALA A 110 5.27 -2.84 1.87
CA ALA A 110 4.34 -1.90 2.48
C ALA A 110 4.21 -2.14 4.00
N LEU A 111 4.15 -3.40 4.45
CA LEU A 111 4.18 -3.75 5.87
C LEU A 111 5.52 -3.43 6.53
N TRP A 112 6.62 -3.54 5.80
CA TRP A 112 7.93 -3.11 6.28
C TRP A 112 7.97 -1.60 6.52
N LEU A 113 7.45 -0.80 5.59
CA LEU A 113 7.32 0.65 5.75
C LEU A 113 6.42 1.00 6.94
N TRP A 114 5.29 0.29 7.10
CA TRP A 114 4.41 0.43 8.27
C TRP A 114 5.17 0.25 9.59
N LYS A 115 6.01 -0.79 9.67
CA LYS A 115 6.88 -1.06 10.82
C LYS A 115 7.94 0.02 11.01
N LEU A 116 8.59 0.48 9.94
CA LEU A 116 9.58 1.56 10.00
C LEU A 116 8.98 2.86 10.57
N LEU A 117 7.73 3.14 10.23
CA LEU A 117 6.95 4.27 10.75
C LEU A 117 6.44 4.04 12.18
N LYS A 118 6.73 2.90 12.81
CA LYS A 118 6.29 2.54 14.15
C LYS A 118 4.77 2.67 14.34
N LEU A 119 4.01 2.34 13.29
CA LEU A 119 2.56 2.47 13.31
C LEU A 119 1.90 1.34 14.11
N ASP A 120 2.56 0.19 14.25
CA ASP A 120 2.09 -0.87 15.14
C ASP A 120 2.03 -0.39 16.59
N GLU A 121 3.10 0.21 17.08
CA GLU A 121 3.20 0.76 18.44
C GLU A 121 2.19 1.89 18.62
N PHE A 122 2.10 2.81 17.65
CA PHE A 122 1.15 3.93 17.71
C PHE A 122 -0.31 3.46 17.83
N TRP A 123 -0.72 2.47 17.04
CA TRP A 123 -2.11 2.02 16.98
C TRP A 123 -2.47 0.96 18.02
N THR A 124 -1.51 0.29 18.65
CA THR A 124 -1.77 -0.81 19.60
C THR A 124 -2.74 -0.42 20.72
N GLU A 125 -2.52 0.73 21.34
CA GLU A 125 -3.36 1.23 22.45
C GLU A 125 -4.59 2.03 21.98
N ARG A 126 -4.68 2.34 20.68
CA ARG A 126 -5.71 3.23 20.12
C ARG A 126 -6.81 2.49 19.38
N LEU A 127 -6.52 1.27 18.91
CA LEU A 127 -7.43 0.44 18.14
C LEU A 127 -7.49 -0.97 18.74
N GLU A 128 -7.96 -1.05 19.98
CA GLU A 128 -8.18 -2.33 20.66
C GLU A 128 -9.25 -3.17 19.93
N PRO A 129 -9.11 -4.51 19.90
CA PRO A 129 -10.10 -5.38 19.28
C PRO A 129 -11.53 -5.13 19.78
N SER A 130 -12.52 -5.32 18.90
CA SER A 130 -13.92 -5.28 19.34
C SER A 130 -14.26 -6.46 20.27
N ARG A 131 -15.38 -6.36 20.99
CA ARG A 131 -15.93 -7.49 21.77
C ARG A 131 -16.24 -8.72 20.91
N GLU A 132 -16.49 -8.52 19.62
CA GLU A 132 -16.74 -9.57 18.63
C GLU A 132 -15.43 -10.10 18.00
N GLY A 133 -14.27 -9.67 18.50
CA GLY A 133 -12.96 -10.11 18.01
C GLY A 133 -12.45 -9.39 16.77
N THR A 134 -13.11 -8.30 16.33
CA THR A 134 -12.66 -7.54 15.15
C THR A 134 -11.30 -6.90 15.40
N GLN A 135 -10.30 -7.29 14.62
CA GLN A 135 -8.92 -6.79 14.73
C GLN A 135 -8.72 -5.50 13.93
N TRP A 136 -9.24 -4.37 14.43
CA TRP A 136 -9.23 -3.07 13.74
C TRP A 136 -7.85 -2.64 13.23
N ARG A 137 -6.77 -2.93 13.97
CA ARG A 137 -5.38 -2.62 13.56
C ARG A 137 -4.98 -3.35 12.29
N LEU A 138 -5.34 -4.63 12.16
CA LEU A 138 -5.00 -5.42 10.98
C LEU A 138 -5.84 -5.00 9.78
N ILE A 139 -7.11 -4.61 10.00
CA ILE A 139 -7.94 -4.00 8.96
C ILE A 139 -7.33 -2.67 8.48
N LEU A 140 -6.86 -1.83 9.40
CA LEU A 140 -6.21 -0.57 9.06
C LEU A 140 -4.92 -0.79 8.26
N LYS A 141 -4.10 -1.78 8.62
CA LYS A 141 -2.95 -2.21 7.82
C LYS A 141 -3.38 -2.59 6.42
N ALA A 142 -4.41 -3.43 6.29
CA ALA A 142 -4.91 -3.87 4.99
C ALA A 142 -5.37 -2.70 4.12
N LEU A 143 -6.14 -1.77 4.69
CA LEU A 143 -6.58 -0.55 4.01
C LEU A 143 -5.42 0.31 3.54
N SER A 144 -4.40 0.47 4.38
CA SER A 144 -3.24 1.31 4.11
C SER A 144 -2.33 0.70 3.03
N VAL A 145 -2.07 -0.60 3.12
CA VAL A 145 -1.32 -1.37 2.12
C VAL A 145 -2.05 -1.34 0.78
N TYR A 146 -3.37 -1.53 0.77
CA TYR A 146 -4.18 -1.45 -0.44
C TYR A 146 -4.10 -0.08 -1.10
N ARG A 147 -4.26 1.00 -0.30
CA ARG A 147 -4.20 2.38 -0.79
C ARG A 147 -2.84 2.72 -1.40
N LEU A 148 -1.75 2.15 -0.87
CA LEU A 148 -0.40 2.35 -1.37
C LEU A 148 -0.13 1.58 -2.69
N ILE A 149 -0.62 0.34 -2.80
CA ILE A 149 -0.25 -0.55 -3.90
C ILE A 149 -1.19 -0.44 -5.11
N ASP A 150 -2.50 -0.39 -4.87
CA ASP A 150 -3.52 -0.47 -5.93
C ASP A 150 -4.78 0.30 -5.50
N PRO A 151 -4.69 1.64 -5.37
CA PRO A 151 -5.75 2.46 -4.80
C PRO A 151 -7.09 2.22 -5.50
N GLY A 152 -8.13 1.96 -4.71
CA GLY A 152 -9.48 1.73 -5.19
C GLY A 152 -10.50 1.83 -4.07
N SER A 153 -11.72 1.32 -4.29
CA SER A 153 -12.75 1.30 -3.26
C SER A 153 -12.49 0.20 -2.23
N GLU A 154 -12.95 0.43 -1.00
CA GLU A 154 -12.93 -0.57 0.09
C GLU A 154 -13.71 -1.83 -0.33
N TRP A 155 -14.73 -1.66 -1.18
CA TRP A 155 -15.45 -2.79 -1.77
C TRP A 155 -14.58 -3.66 -2.69
N ARG A 156 -13.74 -3.06 -3.54
CA ARG A 156 -12.79 -3.79 -4.37
C ARG A 156 -11.71 -4.47 -3.54
N LEU A 157 -11.25 -3.81 -2.47
CA LEU A 157 -10.36 -4.42 -1.47
C LEU A 157 -10.97 -5.71 -0.92
N HIS A 158 -12.18 -5.59 -0.35
CA HIS A 158 -12.89 -6.68 0.33
C HIS A 158 -13.15 -7.87 -0.60
N ARG A 159 -13.65 -7.63 -1.81
CA ARG A 159 -14.21 -8.69 -2.66
C ARG A 159 -13.20 -9.35 -3.60
N HIS A 160 -12.10 -8.67 -3.91
CA HIS A 160 -11.22 -9.09 -4.99
C HIS A 160 -9.75 -8.98 -4.64
N TRP A 161 -9.31 -7.80 -4.19
CA TRP A 161 -7.88 -7.55 -4.09
C TRP A 161 -7.25 -8.33 -2.95
N PHE A 162 -7.87 -8.37 -1.77
CA PHE A 162 -7.29 -9.03 -0.59
C PHE A 162 -6.96 -10.51 -0.86
N ASP A 163 -7.94 -11.29 -1.33
CA ASP A 163 -7.79 -12.73 -1.62
C ASP A 163 -6.81 -13.04 -2.77
N ALA A 164 -6.60 -12.07 -3.66
CA ALA A 164 -5.67 -12.16 -4.78
C ALA A 164 -4.22 -11.80 -4.39
N THR A 165 -3.97 -11.37 -3.16
CA THR A 165 -2.63 -11.04 -2.64
C THR A 165 -2.22 -11.98 -1.51
N ALA A 166 -0.93 -11.92 -1.15
CA ALA A 166 -0.43 -12.64 0.03
C ALA A 166 -0.62 -11.83 1.33
N LEU A 167 -1.42 -10.76 1.31
CA LEU A 167 -1.54 -9.87 2.45
C LEU A 167 -2.19 -10.55 3.66
N GLY A 168 -3.19 -11.42 3.46
CA GLY A 168 -3.75 -12.23 4.54
C GLY A 168 -2.68 -13.08 5.23
N ASP A 169 -1.91 -13.84 4.44
CA ASP A 169 -0.80 -14.67 4.92
C ASP A 169 0.24 -13.86 5.72
N LEU A 170 0.50 -12.62 5.28
CA LEU A 170 1.45 -11.70 5.93
C LEU A 170 0.92 -11.05 7.21
N LEU A 171 -0.40 -10.90 7.34
CA LEU A 171 -1.04 -10.31 8.52
C LEU A 171 -1.29 -11.34 9.63
N GLY A 172 -1.36 -12.62 9.28
CA GLY A 172 -1.42 -13.74 10.22
C GLY A 172 -2.31 -14.87 9.71
N PRO A 173 -2.09 -16.12 10.18
CA PRO A 173 -2.74 -17.32 9.63
C PRO A 173 -4.28 -17.30 9.76
N ASP A 174 -4.81 -16.63 10.78
CA ASP A 174 -6.25 -16.57 11.06
C ASP A 174 -6.87 -15.19 10.77
N PHE A 175 -6.15 -14.31 10.07
CA PHE A 175 -6.66 -12.98 9.79
C PHE A 175 -7.55 -12.94 8.55
N GLU A 176 -8.80 -12.52 8.75
CA GLU A 176 -9.73 -12.14 7.69
C GLU A 176 -10.23 -10.71 7.89
N LEU A 177 -10.61 -10.04 6.79
CA LEU A 177 -11.17 -8.68 6.84
C LEU A 177 -12.52 -8.60 7.57
N GLY A 178 -13.24 -9.72 7.70
CA GLY A 178 -14.61 -9.77 8.19
C GLY A 178 -15.61 -9.16 7.20
N CYS A 179 -16.69 -8.57 7.72
CA CYS A 179 -17.68 -7.90 6.87
C CYS A 179 -17.17 -6.57 6.29
N LYS A 180 -17.69 -6.17 5.13
CA LYS A 180 -17.27 -4.95 4.42
C LYS A 180 -17.46 -3.69 5.27
N GLU A 181 -18.46 -3.67 6.15
CA GLU A 181 -18.77 -2.56 7.05
C GLU A 181 -17.62 -2.27 8.00
N ASN A 182 -16.85 -3.30 8.39
CA ASN A 182 -15.69 -3.12 9.26
C ASN A 182 -14.62 -2.25 8.60
N LEU A 183 -14.48 -2.29 7.27
CA LEU A 183 -13.54 -1.42 6.56
C LEU A 183 -13.89 0.06 6.79
N TYR A 184 -15.16 0.43 6.62
CA TYR A 184 -15.64 1.79 6.82
C TYR A 184 -15.60 2.21 8.29
N ARG A 185 -16.08 1.34 9.20
CA ARG A 185 -16.03 1.58 10.65
C ARG A 185 -14.61 1.76 11.18
N THR A 186 -13.62 1.12 10.54
CA THR A 186 -12.20 1.32 10.87
C THR A 186 -11.79 2.77 10.61
N LEU A 187 -12.21 3.35 9.49
CA LEU A 187 -11.88 4.72 9.11
C LEU A 187 -12.47 5.74 10.09
N ASP A 188 -13.70 5.52 10.55
CA ASP A 188 -14.36 6.40 11.53
C ASP A 188 -13.57 6.48 12.85
N LYS A 189 -12.94 5.37 13.26
CA LYS A 189 -12.14 5.31 14.49
C LYS A 189 -10.86 6.15 14.40
N LEU A 190 -10.34 6.41 13.19
CA LEU A 190 -9.07 7.12 13.02
C LEU A 190 -9.19 8.61 13.32
N LEU A 191 -10.35 9.21 13.06
CA LEU A 191 -10.54 10.66 13.11
C LEU A 191 -10.24 11.23 14.50
N ALA A 192 -10.61 10.51 15.56
CA ALA A 192 -10.32 10.89 16.94
C ALA A 192 -8.81 10.97 17.24
N HIS A 193 -7.99 10.24 16.49
CA HIS A 193 -6.54 10.17 16.69
C HIS A 193 -5.75 10.99 15.66
N LYS A 194 -6.43 11.77 14.80
CA LYS A 194 -5.79 12.58 13.74
C LYS A 194 -4.61 13.39 14.26
N GLN A 195 -4.82 14.19 15.31
CA GLN A 195 -3.77 15.05 15.85
C GLN A 195 -2.58 14.23 16.38
N ALA A 196 -2.85 13.19 17.17
CA ALA A 196 -1.81 12.31 17.71
C ALA A 196 -1.00 11.62 16.60
N LEU A 197 -1.66 11.18 15.52
CA LEU A 197 -1.00 10.52 14.39
C LEU A 197 -0.04 11.47 13.67
N PHE A 198 -0.46 12.70 13.42
CA PHE A 198 0.42 13.69 12.77
C PHE A 198 1.62 14.07 13.65
N THR A 199 1.42 14.19 14.97
CA THR A 199 2.54 14.39 15.91
C THR A 199 3.51 13.21 15.90
N HIS A 200 3.00 11.97 15.90
CA HIS A 200 3.81 10.76 15.77
C HIS A 200 4.61 10.75 14.47
N LEU A 201 3.94 10.94 13.34
CA LEU A 201 4.58 10.93 12.02
C LEU A 201 5.63 12.03 11.88
N ARG A 202 5.36 13.25 12.38
CA ARG A 202 6.36 14.33 12.43
C ARG A 202 7.66 13.87 13.10
N SER A 203 7.57 13.27 14.28
CA SER A 203 8.74 12.73 14.98
C SER A 203 9.43 11.63 14.18
N ARG A 204 8.69 10.79 13.45
CA ARG A 204 9.29 9.80 12.54
C ARG A 204 10.04 10.46 11.38
N TRP A 205 9.52 11.56 10.83
CA TRP A 205 10.20 12.32 9.77
C TRP A 205 11.51 12.93 10.27
N GLU A 206 11.52 13.47 11.50
CA GLU A 206 12.74 13.95 12.19
C GLU A 206 13.77 12.82 12.34
N ASP A 207 13.35 11.70 12.91
CA ASP A 207 14.25 10.57 13.19
C ASP A 207 14.84 9.94 11.92
N LEU A 208 14.02 9.74 10.89
CA LEU A 208 14.40 8.96 9.70
C LEU A 208 15.11 9.82 8.66
N PHE A 209 14.73 11.08 8.54
CA PHE A 209 15.16 11.95 7.43
C PHE A 209 15.81 13.25 7.89
N GLN A 210 15.92 13.48 9.21
CA GLN A 210 16.37 14.76 9.76
C GLN A 210 15.51 15.93 9.22
N ALA A 211 14.23 15.66 8.97
CA ALA A 211 13.32 16.62 8.39
C ALA A 211 13.19 17.86 9.28
N LYS A 212 13.26 19.04 8.66
CA LYS A 212 13.12 20.33 9.34
C LYS A 212 11.75 20.92 9.00
N PHE A 213 11.09 21.51 10.00
CA PHE A 213 9.76 22.13 9.84
C PHE A 213 9.84 23.65 9.94
N GLU A 214 10.92 24.19 9.36
CA GLU A 214 11.18 25.64 9.29
C GLU A 214 10.42 26.28 8.13
N VAL A 215 10.25 25.54 7.02
CA VAL A 215 9.46 25.96 5.85
C VAL A 215 8.24 25.08 5.74
N LEU A 216 7.06 25.69 5.58
CA LEU A 216 5.78 25.01 5.43
C LEU A 216 5.11 25.44 4.12
N LEU A 217 4.81 24.47 3.27
CA LEU A 217 4.00 24.66 2.07
C LEU A 217 2.54 24.51 2.46
N TYR A 218 1.71 25.48 2.08
CA TYR A 218 0.28 25.49 2.34
C TYR A 218 -0.51 25.61 1.04
N ASP A 219 -1.33 24.60 0.76
CA ASP A 219 -2.15 24.53 -0.44
C ASP A 219 -3.56 24.00 -0.15
N LEU A 220 -4.50 24.33 -1.03
CA LEU A 220 -5.90 24.00 -0.97
C LEU A 220 -6.33 23.26 -2.23
N THR A 221 -6.87 22.07 -2.05
CA THR A 221 -7.55 21.32 -3.11
C THR A 221 -9.03 21.15 -2.76
N SER A 222 -9.83 20.65 -3.71
CA SER A 222 -11.22 20.30 -3.49
C SER A 222 -11.52 18.96 -4.14
N THR A 223 -12.55 18.28 -3.63
CA THR A 223 -13.11 17.10 -4.29
C THR A 223 -14.63 17.15 -4.21
N TYR A 224 -15.29 16.62 -5.24
CA TYR A 224 -16.74 16.67 -5.39
C TYR A 224 -17.39 15.30 -5.13
N PHE A 225 -18.69 15.33 -4.87
CA PHE A 225 -19.53 14.16 -4.67
C PHE A 225 -20.73 14.23 -5.60
N GLU A 226 -21.04 13.11 -6.25
CA GLU A 226 -22.27 12.93 -7.02
C GLU A 226 -23.39 12.51 -6.06
N SER A 227 -23.85 13.47 -5.25
CA SER A 227 -24.92 13.27 -4.28
C SER A 227 -25.73 14.54 -4.11
N ASP A 228 -27.05 14.40 -4.01
CA ASP A 228 -27.95 15.54 -3.89
C ASP A 228 -28.27 15.89 -2.42
N PRO A 229 -28.39 17.19 -2.08
CA PRO A 229 -28.94 17.63 -0.80
C PRO A 229 -30.43 17.24 -0.65
N PRO A 230 -31.01 17.24 0.57
CA PRO A 230 -30.47 17.80 1.81
C PRO A 230 -29.50 16.87 2.55
N PHE A 231 -28.52 17.47 3.23
CA PHE A 231 -27.63 16.78 4.16
C PHE A 231 -27.93 17.20 5.60
N ALA A 232 -27.49 16.39 6.55
CA ALA A 232 -27.60 16.72 7.97
C ALA A 232 -26.86 18.02 8.29
N GLU A 233 -27.30 18.66 9.38
CA GLU A 233 -26.60 19.81 9.94
C GLU A 233 -25.14 19.43 10.28
N GLY A 234 -24.21 20.32 9.97
CA GLY A 234 -22.77 20.06 10.15
C GLY A 234 -22.09 19.25 9.03
N ASP A 235 -22.83 18.72 8.05
CA ASP A 235 -22.21 18.08 6.88
C ASP A 235 -21.39 19.12 6.08
N LYS A 236 -20.18 18.74 5.66
CA LYS A 236 -19.26 19.63 4.94
C LYS A 236 -19.58 19.74 3.45
N ARG A 237 -20.33 18.80 2.87
CA ARG A 237 -20.66 18.78 1.45
C ARG A 237 -21.57 19.95 1.10
N ARG A 238 -21.04 20.91 0.35
CA ARG A 238 -21.76 22.13 -0.08
C ARG A 238 -21.36 22.49 -1.50
N PHE A 239 -22.26 23.14 -2.24
CA PHE A 239 -21.91 23.76 -3.51
C PHE A 239 -20.92 24.90 -3.29
N GLY A 240 -19.96 25.06 -4.19
CA GLY A 240 -18.96 26.13 -4.11
C GLY A 240 -18.11 26.21 -5.37
N TYR A 241 -16.94 26.85 -5.26
CA TYR A 241 -16.01 26.95 -6.37
C TYR A 241 -15.38 25.59 -6.70
N SER A 242 -15.76 24.99 -7.84
CA SER A 242 -15.28 23.68 -8.26
C SER A 242 -13.98 23.79 -9.06
N ARG A 243 -12.87 23.27 -8.49
CA ARG A 243 -11.59 23.11 -9.21
C ARG A 243 -11.67 22.06 -10.32
N ASP A 244 -12.55 21.06 -10.18
CA ASP A 244 -12.77 19.97 -11.14
C ASP A 244 -13.78 20.28 -12.27
N LYS A 245 -14.23 21.55 -12.39
CA LYS A 245 -15.26 21.98 -13.36
C LYS A 245 -16.61 21.22 -13.25
N ARG A 246 -17.00 20.82 -12.03
CA ARG A 246 -18.29 20.19 -11.68
C ARG A 246 -19.10 21.08 -10.73
N PRO A 247 -19.55 22.27 -11.16
CA PRO A 247 -20.36 23.17 -10.33
C PRO A 247 -21.74 22.59 -9.99
N ASP A 248 -22.16 21.57 -10.73
CA ASP A 248 -23.37 20.77 -10.50
C ASP A 248 -23.28 19.83 -9.29
N CYS A 249 -22.07 19.61 -8.75
CA CYS A 249 -21.85 18.72 -7.62
C CYS A 249 -21.55 19.49 -6.33
N VAL A 250 -21.96 18.90 -5.21
CA VAL A 250 -21.50 19.35 -3.89
C VAL A 250 -20.06 18.88 -3.66
N GLN A 251 -19.31 19.63 -2.86
CA GLN A 251 -17.88 19.39 -2.67
C GLN A 251 -17.44 19.62 -1.24
N VAL A 252 -16.18 19.29 -0.97
CA VAL A 252 -15.44 19.69 0.23
C VAL A 252 -14.12 20.31 -0.20
N VAL A 253 -13.59 21.18 0.65
CA VAL A 253 -12.26 21.77 0.47
C VAL A 253 -11.29 21.07 1.43
N ILE A 254 -10.08 20.75 0.96
CA ILE A 254 -9.05 20.08 1.73
C ILE A 254 -7.83 20.99 1.74
N ALA A 255 -7.43 21.43 2.93
CA ALA A 255 -6.19 22.16 3.12
C ALA A 255 -5.10 21.22 3.62
N LEU A 256 -3.90 21.34 3.07
CA LEU A 256 -2.75 20.51 3.39
C LEU A 256 -1.55 21.39 3.72
N VAL A 257 -0.88 21.06 4.81
CA VAL A 257 0.41 21.64 5.21
C VAL A 257 1.46 20.55 5.10
N MET A 258 2.53 20.83 4.34
CA MET A 258 3.63 19.88 4.14
C MET A 258 5.00 20.57 4.21
N THR A 259 6.05 19.77 4.42
CA THR A 259 7.43 20.25 4.25
C THR A 259 7.83 20.29 2.77
N PRO A 260 8.93 20.98 2.40
CA PRO A 260 9.44 20.97 1.04
C PRO A 260 9.81 19.58 0.50
N GLU A 261 10.17 18.64 1.37
CA GLU A 261 10.45 17.24 1.02
C GLU A 261 9.19 16.42 0.76
N GLY A 262 8.00 17.00 0.97
CA GLY A 262 6.70 16.36 0.76
C GLY A 262 6.15 15.62 1.97
N PHE A 263 6.68 15.84 3.18
CA PHE A 263 6.14 15.22 4.39
C PHE A 263 4.91 15.97 4.91
N PRO A 264 3.75 15.32 5.06
CA PRO A 264 2.54 15.98 5.51
C PRO A 264 2.60 16.23 7.02
N ILE A 265 2.22 17.45 7.42
CA ILE A 265 2.30 17.95 8.81
C ILE A 265 0.93 18.16 9.43
N ALA A 266 -0.03 18.60 8.63
CA ALA A 266 -1.42 18.65 9.03
C ALA A 266 -2.31 18.72 7.79
N TYR A 267 -3.54 18.26 7.93
CA TYR A 267 -4.60 18.61 6.99
C TYR A 267 -5.87 19.02 7.73
N GLU A 268 -6.74 19.73 7.03
CA GLU A 268 -8.10 19.98 7.47
C GLU A 268 -9.09 19.92 6.31
N VAL A 269 -10.29 19.43 6.59
CA VAL A 269 -11.38 19.36 5.63
C VAL A 269 -12.41 20.43 5.99
N PHE A 270 -12.69 21.33 5.07
CA PHE A 270 -13.64 22.42 5.21
C PHE A 270 -14.89 22.18 4.38
N ALA A 271 -15.94 22.96 4.66
CA ALA A 271 -17.15 22.92 3.86
C ALA A 271 -16.89 23.36 2.42
N GLY A 272 -17.60 22.80 1.45
CA GLY A 272 -17.37 23.03 0.02
C GLY A 272 -17.51 24.48 -0.46
N ASN A 273 -18.18 25.32 0.32
CA ASN A 273 -18.36 26.76 0.08
C ASN A 273 -17.36 27.64 0.86
N THR A 274 -16.36 27.05 1.52
CA THR A 274 -15.34 27.79 2.27
C THR A 274 -14.43 28.54 1.31
N SER A 275 -14.28 29.85 1.49
CA SER A 275 -13.35 30.65 0.69
C SER A 275 -11.92 30.39 1.16
N ASP A 276 -11.00 30.19 0.21
CA ASP A 276 -9.57 29.99 0.45
C ASP A 276 -9.00 31.01 1.45
N LYS A 277 -9.41 32.28 1.30
CA LYS A 277 -9.01 33.42 2.14
C LYS A 277 -9.28 33.28 3.64
N THR A 278 -10.25 32.43 3.99
CA THR A 278 -10.70 32.24 5.38
C THR A 278 -10.02 31.06 6.08
N THR A 279 -9.21 30.28 5.35
CA THR A 279 -8.65 29.03 5.87
C THR A 279 -7.32 29.21 6.60
N LEU A 280 -6.53 30.23 6.21
CA LEU A 280 -5.15 30.40 6.64
C LEU A 280 -5.03 30.65 8.16
N GLU A 281 -5.84 31.54 8.72
CA GLU A 281 -5.78 31.90 10.14
C GLU A 281 -6.04 30.69 11.05
N GLY A 282 -7.06 29.89 10.73
CA GLY A 282 -7.35 28.66 11.46
C GLY A 282 -6.24 27.61 11.34
N MET A 283 -5.61 27.49 10.18
CA MET A 283 -4.49 26.56 9.99
C MET A 283 -3.22 27.01 10.72
N LEU A 284 -2.92 28.31 10.75
CA LEU A 284 -1.82 28.86 11.55
C LEU A 284 -2.01 28.52 13.04
N GLN A 285 -3.18 28.84 13.60
CA GLN A 285 -3.50 28.56 15.00
C GLN A 285 -3.39 27.07 15.34
N LYS A 286 -3.86 26.20 14.44
CA LYS A 286 -3.79 24.75 14.64
C LYS A 286 -2.35 24.23 14.65
N ILE A 287 -1.53 24.69 13.71
CA ILE A 287 -0.10 24.34 13.64
C ILE A 287 0.66 24.86 14.88
N GLU A 288 0.38 26.09 15.31
CA GLU A 288 0.96 26.64 16.55
C GLU A 288 0.54 25.89 17.80
N THR A 289 -0.75 25.52 17.90
CA THR A 289 -1.27 24.77 19.05
C THR A 289 -0.65 23.38 19.12
N GLN A 290 -0.51 22.70 17.97
CA GLN A 290 -0.02 21.33 17.93
C GLN A 290 1.51 21.22 18.06
N TYR A 291 2.25 22.17 17.48
CA TYR A 291 3.70 22.07 17.33
C TYR A 291 4.48 23.22 17.98
N GLY A 292 3.79 24.08 18.74
CA GLY A 292 4.36 25.27 19.35
C GLY A 292 4.59 26.42 18.38
N LYS A 293 4.86 27.58 18.96
CA LYS A 293 5.22 28.81 18.26
C LYS A 293 6.73 28.81 17.96
N LEU A 294 7.07 28.47 16.73
CA LEU A 294 8.43 28.56 16.20
C LEU A 294 8.43 29.58 15.06
N GLN A 295 9.58 30.19 14.79
CA GLN A 295 9.76 30.97 13.56
C GLN A 295 9.71 30.01 12.38
N ARG A 296 8.58 30.02 11.67
CA ARG A 296 8.35 29.23 10.46
C ARG A 296 8.05 30.16 9.29
N ILE A 297 8.49 29.76 8.11
CA ILE A 297 8.24 30.42 6.83
C ILE A 297 7.09 29.68 6.14
N TRP A 298 5.99 30.38 5.91
CA TRP A 298 4.85 29.84 5.19
C TRP A 298 4.91 30.21 3.71
N ILE A 299 4.83 29.22 2.84
CA ILE A 299 4.76 29.41 1.38
C ILE A 299 3.36 29.05 0.93
N MET A 300 2.71 29.97 0.20
CA MET A 300 1.32 29.83 -0.23
C MET A 300 1.04 30.63 -1.50
N ASP A 301 -0.02 30.27 -2.23
CA ASP A 301 -0.45 31.00 -3.42
C ASP A 301 -1.14 32.33 -3.09
N ARG A 302 -1.11 33.27 -4.05
CA ARG A 302 -1.71 34.62 -3.93
C ARG A 302 -3.18 34.64 -3.54
N GLY A 303 -3.94 33.62 -3.96
CA GLY A 303 -5.37 33.53 -3.67
C GLY A 303 -5.70 33.27 -2.20
N ILE A 304 -4.71 32.84 -1.42
CA ILE A 304 -4.89 32.34 -0.06
C ILE A 304 -4.85 33.47 0.99
N PRO A 305 -3.82 34.33 1.07
CA PRO A 305 -3.82 35.37 2.10
C PRO A 305 -4.62 36.61 1.67
N THR A 306 -5.19 37.32 2.64
CA THR A 306 -5.58 38.73 2.50
C THR A 306 -4.51 39.60 3.14
N GLU A 307 -4.44 40.88 2.75
CA GLU A 307 -3.50 41.83 3.38
C GLU A 307 -3.73 41.94 4.89
N GLU A 308 -4.98 41.85 5.35
CA GLU A 308 -5.31 41.82 6.78
C GLU A 308 -4.68 40.61 7.48
N THR A 309 -4.78 39.41 6.88
CA THR A 309 -4.17 38.20 7.43
C THR A 309 -2.64 38.30 7.43
N LEU A 310 -2.04 38.86 6.37
CA LEU A 310 -0.59 39.08 6.33
C LEU A 310 -0.12 40.06 7.41
N GLU A 311 -0.89 41.13 7.65
CA GLU A 311 -0.58 42.07 8.72
C GLU A 311 -0.64 41.41 10.10
N LYS A 312 -1.66 40.58 10.37
CA LYS A 312 -1.73 39.77 11.59
C LYS A 312 -0.52 38.84 11.73
N MET A 313 -0.08 38.21 10.65
CA MET A 313 1.12 37.37 10.63
C MET A 313 2.37 38.17 11.00
N ARG A 314 2.55 39.37 10.45
CA ARG A 314 3.69 40.27 10.79
C ARG A 314 3.67 40.75 12.24
N GLN A 315 2.49 41.01 12.80
CA GLN A 315 2.32 41.51 14.17
C GLN A 315 2.35 40.41 15.26
N SER A 316 2.27 39.14 14.87
CA SER A 316 2.31 38.01 15.80
C SER A 316 3.65 37.92 16.56
N LYS A 317 3.66 37.20 17.69
CA LYS A 317 4.85 37.01 18.54
C LYS A 317 5.12 35.50 18.76
N PRO A 318 6.23 34.96 18.23
CA PRO A 318 7.15 35.59 17.27
C PRO A 318 6.45 35.88 15.93
N PRO A 319 6.95 36.84 15.13
CA PRO A 319 6.39 37.12 13.80
C PRO A 319 6.42 35.89 12.90
N VAL A 320 5.32 35.63 12.19
CA VAL A 320 5.26 34.56 11.19
C VAL A 320 5.83 35.10 9.88
N GLN A 321 6.85 34.42 9.37
CA GLN A 321 7.45 34.74 8.08
C GLN A 321 6.66 34.06 6.96
N TYR A 322 6.63 34.67 5.78
CA TYR A 322 5.89 34.12 4.66
C TYR A 322 6.48 34.52 3.30
N LEU A 323 6.18 33.72 2.29
CA LEU A 323 6.38 34.00 0.88
C LEU A 323 5.09 33.69 0.13
N VAL A 324 4.58 34.66 -0.63
CA VAL A 324 3.36 34.51 -1.41
C VAL A 324 3.74 34.38 -2.88
N GLY A 325 3.28 33.30 -3.53
CA GLY A 325 3.43 33.09 -4.97
C GLY A 325 2.77 34.21 -5.76
N THR A 326 3.32 34.53 -6.94
CA THR A 326 2.87 35.66 -7.79
C THR A 326 1.57 35.40 -8.51
#